data_AF-A0A1E1JZN6-F1
#
_entry.id   AF-A0A1E1JZN6-F1
#
_cell.length_a   1.000
_cell.length_b   1.000
_cell.length_c   1.000
_cell.angle_alpha   90.00
_cell.angle_beta   90.00
_cell.angle_gamma   90.00
#
_symmetry.space_group_name_H-M   'P 1'
#
loop_
_entity.id
_entity.type
_entity.pdbx_description
1 polymer ?
#
loop_
_entity_poly.entity_id
_entity_poly.type
_entity_poly.pdbx_seq_one_letter_code
_entity_poly.pdbx_strand_id
1 'polypeptide(L)'
;MQWAVCSTGRLTRTQRRSKTIEVTAFVDLAIFASTVNLSLGKASATFMTKLKALLVKHRDSLKGVHIRKAFKDLEPGHQVCNLLVQASIRPYAEFQNSGDDRNMIAGSGSESESESESEADLNPAQRAAYRRARFCFNSELKKFEVYRTQLLDEFHHVWWGRINHNYKHSRKHLCSRTSLTDPLTDESFEI
;
A
#
# COMPACT_ATOMS: atom_id res chain seq x y z
N MET A 1 10.06 -17.51 33.42
CA MET A 1 10.22 -16.13 32.89
C MET A 1 9.53 -16.02 31.52
N GLN A 2 8.20 -16.01 31.47
CA GLN A 2 7.43 -16.07 30.20
C GLN A 2 6.27 -15.05 30.10
N TRP A 3 6.12 -14.13 31.06
CA TRP A 3 4.94 -13.26 31.15
C TRP A 3 5.20 -11.76 31.00
N ALA A 4 6.46 -11.33 30.84
CA ALA A 4 6.80 -9.90 30.85
C ALA A 4 6.92 -9.24 29.45
N VAL A 5 6.93 -10.03 28.36
CA VAL A 5 7.23 -9.50 27.01
C VAL A 5 5.97 -9.18 26.18
N CYS A 6 4.78 -9.62 26.61
CA CYS A 6 3.58 -9.55 25.76
C CYS A 6 2.56 -8.45 26.11
N SER A 7 2.75 -7.60 27.14
CA SER A 7 1.69 -6.65 27.54
C SER A 7 1.97 -5.18 27.22
N THR A 8 3.22 -4.80 26.91
CA THR A 8 3.60 -3.38 26.77
C THR A 8 4.46 -3.11 25.55
N GLY A 9 3.96 -3.45 24.36
CA GLY A 9 4.34 -2.76 23.13
C GLY A 9 3.80 -1.32 23.14
N ARG A 10 4.14 -0.51 24.15
CA ARG A 10 3.83 0.92 24.16
C ARG A 10 5.01 1.63 23.50
N LEU A 11 4.77 2.02 22.24
CA LEU A 11 5.61 2.95 21.49
C LEU A 11 5.97 4.16 22.38
N THR A 12 7.25 4.50 22.45
CA THR A 12 7.74 5.62 23.25
C THR A 12 7.09 6.93 22.78
N ARG A 13 6.93 7.90 23.68
CA ARG A 13 6.19 9.16 23.42
C ARG A 13 6.75 9.97 22.23
N THR A 14 8.00 9.73 21.84
CA THR A 14 8.66 10.27 20.64
C THR A 14 8.23 9.60 19.33
N GLN A 15 7.91 8.29 19.34
CA GLN A 15 7.36 7.58 18.18
C GLN A 15 5.91 8.02 17.84
N ARG A 16 5.20 8.64 18.78
CA ARG A 16 3.84 9.19 18.54
C ARG A 16 3.79 10.36 17.56
N ARG A 17 4.93 10.98 17.20
CA ARG A 17 4.93 12.17 16.32
C ARG A 17 4.84 11.85 14.82
N SER A 18 5.24 10.66 14.38
CA SER A 18 5.16 10.27 12.97
C SER A 18 4.53 8.90 12.79
N LYS A 19 3.43 8.86 12.06
CA LYS A 19 2.71 7.63 11.72
C LYS A 19 3.56 6.67 10.88
N THR A 20 4.52 7.19 10.12
CA THR A 20 5.53 6.40 9.42
C THR A 20 6.40 5.61 10.41
N ILE A 21 6.86 6.25 11.49
CA ILE A 21 7.68 5.59 12.53
C ILE A 21 6.86 4.51 13.24
N GLU A 22 5.58 4.77 13.46
CA GLU A 22 4.65 3.79 14.03
C GLU A 22 4.55 2.55 13.12
N VAL A 23 4.36 2.73 11.81
CA VAL A 23 4.39 1.61 10.83
C VAL A 23 5.74 0.89 10.85
N THR A 24 6.86 1.62 10.88
CA THR A 24 8.20 1.03 10.98
C THR A 24 8.32 0.11 12.20
N ALA A 25 7.86 0.56 13.37
CA ALA A 25 7.92 -0.22 14.60
C ALA A 25 7.05 -1.49 14.53
N PHE A 26 5.89 -1.45 13.87
CA PHE A 26 5.07 -2.64 13.64
C PHE A 26 5.78 -3.66 12.74
N VAL A 27 6.41 -3.20 11.64
CA VAL A 27 7.17 -4.08 10.73
C VAL A 27 8.39 -4.67 11.44
N ASP A 28 9.16 -3.86 12.17
CA ASP A 28 10.33 -4.33 12.91
C ASP A 28 9.94 -5.33 14.01
N LEU A 29 8.79 -5.13 14.68
CA LEU A 29 8.26 -6.08 15.65
C LEU A 29 7.86 -7.42 15.00
N ALA A 30 7.26 -7.38 13.80
CA ALA A 30 6.93 -8.61 13.06
C ALA A 30 8.18 -9.38 12.64
N ILE A 31 9.21 -8.67 12.17
CA ILE A 31 10.50 -9.28 11.81
C ILE A 31 11.13 -9.91 13.04
N PHE A 32 11.21 -9.17 14.15
CA PHE A 32 11.75 -9.69 15.41
C PHE A 32 10.98 -10.93 15.89
N ALA A 33 9.65 -10.90 15.83
CA ALA A 33 8.85 -12.06 16.21
C ALA A 33 9.15 -13.28 15.34
N SER A 34 9.29 -13.07 14.02
CA SER A 34 9.65 -14.14 13.08
C SER A 34 11.02 -14.73 13.40
N THR A 35 12.02 -13.89 13.71
CA THR A 35 13.39 -14.37 14.02
C THR A 35 13.47 -15.17 15.31
N VAL A 36 12.64 -14.85 16.30
CA VAL A 36 12.56 -15.61 17.57
C VAL A 36 11.48 -16.70 17.56
N ASN A 37 10.93 -17.06 16.39
CA ASN A 37 9.88 -18.07 16.20
C ASN A 37 8.60 -17.83 17.02
N LEU A 38 8.28 -16.57 17.32
CA LEU A 38 7.01 -16.19 17.92
C LEU A 38 5.94 -16.07 16.82
N SER A 39 4.74 -16.59 17.07
CA SER A 39 3.60 -16.57 16.14
C SER A 39 2.93 -15.20 15.99
N LEU A 40 3.65 -14.10 16.25
CA LEU A 40 3.17 -12.75 16.00
C LEU A 40 3.09 -12.53 14.48
N GLY A 41 1.89 -12.28 13.97
CA GLY A 41 1.65 -12.15 12.52
C GLY A 41 1.02 -13.39 11.86
N LYS A 42 0.90 -14.54 12.54
CA LYS A 42 0.16 -15.72 12.04
C LYS A 42 -1.32 -15.71 12.45
N ALA A 43 -2.02 -14.58 12.25
CA ALA A 43 -3.40 -14.31 12.72
C ALA A 43 -3.55 -13.92 14.21
N SER A 44 -2.51 -13.36 14.84
CA SER A 44 -2.67 -12.65 16.11
C SER A 44 -3.61 -11.44 15.92
N ALA A 45 -4.85 -11.56 16.44
CA ALA A 45 -5.93 -10.61 16.20
C ALA A 45 -5.53 -9.18 16.56
N THR A 46 -4.92 -8.94 17.72
CA THR A 46 -4.69 -7.57 18.19
C THR A 46 -3.59 -6.83 17.43
N PHE A 47 -2.50 -7.51 17.07
CA PHE A 47 -1.39 -6.89 16.33
C PHE A 47 -1.82 -6.51 14.91
N MET A 48 -2.39 -7.48 14.18
CA MET A 48 -2.84 -7.25 12.80
C MET A 48 -3.97 -6.23 12.73
N THR A 49 -4.93 -6.25 13.67
CA THR A 49 -6.00 -5.23 13.73
C THR A 49 -5.45 -3.83 13.97
N LYS A 50 -4.44 -3.66 14.82
CA LYS A 50 -3.81 -2.34 15.06
C LYS A 50 -3.06 -1.83 13.84
N LEU A 51 -2.29 -2.70 13.18
CA LEU A 51 -1.58 -2.32 11.96
C LEU A 51 -2.56 -2.01 10.82
N LYS A 52 -3.61 -2.83 10.65
CA LYS A 52 -4.69 -2.56 9.68
C LYS A 52 -5.33 -1.21 9.96
N ALA A 53 -5.77 -0.95 11.19
CA ALA A 53 -6.39 0.32 11.58
C ALA A 53 -5.46 1.53 11.35
N LEU A 54 -4.16 1.37 11.60
CA LEU A 54 -3.16 2.40 11.33
C LEU A 54 -3.05 2.72 9.84
N LEU A 55 -2.99 1.68 8.99
CA LEU A 55 -2.90 1.83 7.52
C LEU A 55 -4.20 2.35 6.91
N VAL A 56 -5.36 1.97 7.44
CA VAL A 56 -6.66 2.50 7.05
C VAL A 56 -6.72 4.01 7.30
N LYS A 57 -6.34 4.44 8.52
CA LYS A 57 -6.43 5.86 8.91
C LYS A 57 -5.32 6.73 8.30
N HIS A 58 -4.14 6.15 8.06
CA HIS A 58 -2.94 6.88 7.68
C HIS A 58 -2.17 6.17 6.56
N ARG A 59 -2.86 5.82 5.46
CA ARG A 59 -2.29 5.07 4.33
C ARG A 59 -0.99 5.66 3.79
N ASP A 60 -0.89 6.98 3.72
CA ASP A 60 0.30 7.75 3.30
C ASP A 60 1.56 7.54 4.15
N SER A 61 1.39 6.95 5.33
CA SER A 61 2.49 6.56 6.22
C SER A 61 3.20 5.30 5.75
N LEU A 62 2.58 4.53 4.85
CA LEU A 62 3.26 3.44 4.17
C LEU A 62 4.29 4.00 3.19
N LYS A 63 5.53 3.53 3.30
CA LYS A 63 6.67 3.95 2.49
C LYS A 63 7.37 2.71 1.94
N GLY A 64 8.08 2.87 0.82
CA GLY A 64 8.80 1.78 0.18
C GLY A 64 9.74 1.04 1.14
N VAL A 65 10.39 1.74 2.07
CA VAL A 65 11.24 1.14 3.13
C VAL A 65 10.54 0.04 3.93
N HIS A 66 9.23 0.15 4.17
CA HIS A 66 8.47 -0.86 4.93
C HIS A 66 8.26 -2.13 4.10
N ILE A 67 7.94 -1.97 2.82
CA ILE A 67 7.81 -3.08 1.85
C ILE A 67 9.16 -3.77 1.69
N ARG A 68 10.24 -3.00 1.52
CA ARG A 68 11.61 -3.54 1.40
C ARG A 68 12.01 -4.39 2.60
N LYS A 69 11.74 -3.92 3.83
CA LYS A 69 12.03 -4.69 5.05
C LYS A 69 11.17 -5.96 5.12
N ALA A 70 9.85 -5.81 4.98
CA ALA A 70 8.92 -6.93 5.11
C ALA A 70 9.21 -8.05 4.11
N PHE A 71 9.39 -7.73 2.82
CA PHE A 71 9.63 -8.73 1.78
C PHE A 71 11.06 -9.27 1.73
N LYS A 72 12.00 -8.66 2.47
CA LYS A 72 13.36 -9.16 2.63
C LYS A 72 13.48 -10.13 3.81
N ASP A 73 12.84 -9.78 4.93
CA ASP A 73 13.12 -10.42 6.22
C ASP A 73 11.96 -11.30 6.75
N LEU A 74 10.79 -11.30 6.10
CA LEU A 74 9.67 -12.17 6.45
C LEU A 74 9.49 -13.29 5.43
N GLU A 75 8.98 -14.42 5.91
CA GLU A 75 8.64 -15.59 5.10
C GLU A 75 7.59 -15.27 4.02
N PRO A 76 7.64 -15.93 2.84
CA PRO A 76 6.57 -15.85 1.85
C PRO A 76 5.20 -16.19 2.45
N GLY A 77 4.19 -15.38 2.12
CA GLY A 77 2.83 -15.55 2.64
C GLY A 77 2.60 -15.00 4.06
N HIS A 78 3.57 -14.30 4.64
CA HIS A 78 3.37 -13.63 5.94
C HIS A 78 2.25 -12.58 5.86
N GLN A 79 1.34 -12.57 6.85
CA GLN A 79 0.15 -11.71 6.81
C GLN A 79 0.47 -10.21 6.80
N VAL A 80 1.61 -9.81 7.38
CA VAL A 80 2.09 -8.42 7.27
C VAL A 80 2.36 -8.06 5.81
N CYS A 81 3.01 -8.94 5.04
CA CYS A 81 3.25 -8.71 3.61
C CYS A 81 1.92 -8.56 2.86
N ASN A 82 0.95 -9.44 3.11
CA ASN A 82 -0.38 -9.36 2.51
C ASN A 82 -1.06 -8.01 2.83
N LEU A 83 -1.01 -7.57 4.09
CA LEU A 83 -1.61 -6.30 4.50
C LEU A 83 -0.92 -5.08 3.84
N LEU A 84 0.40 -5.12 3.67
CA LEU A 84 1.13 -4.08 2.95
C LEU A 84 0.76 -4.06 1.46
N VAL A 85 0.53 -5.22 0.84
CA VAL A 85 0.03 -5.34 -0.53
C VAL A 85 -1.36 -4.73 -0.64
N GLN A 86 -2.30 -5.10 0.22
CA GLN A 86 -3.66 -4.52 0.26
C GLN A 86 -3.63 -2.99 0.42
N ALA A 87 -2.75 -2.49 1.30
CA ALA A 87 -2.55 -1.05 1.47
C ALA A 87 -1.94 -0.36 0.22
N SER A 88 -1.31 -1.11 -0.68
CA SER A 88 -0.71 -0.59 -1.92
C SER A 88 -1.66 -0.60 -3.12
N ILE A 89 -2.79 -1.33 -3.03
CA ILE A 89 -3.74 -1.51 -4.15
C ILE A 89 -4.36 -0.21 -4.63
N ARG A 90 -4.91 0.59 -3.73
CA ARG A 90 -5.55 1.86 -4.13
C ARG A 90 -4.57 2.83 -4.80
N PRO A 91 -3.38 3.12 -4.24
CA PRO A 91 -2.36 3.91 -4.96
C PRO A 91 -1.97 3.33 -6.32
N TYR A 92 -1.93 2.00 -6.45
CA TYR A 92 -1.62 1.33 -7.71
C TYR A 92 -2.75 1.47 -8.75
N ALA A 93 -4.00 1.29 -8.33
CA ALA A 93 -5.18 1.46 -9.18
C ALA A 93 -5.34 2.90 -9.66
N GLU A 94 -5.14 3.88 -8.75
CA GLU A 94 -5.13 5.29 -9.08
C GLU A 94 -4.03 5.60 -10.11
N PHE A 95 -2.81 5.07 -9.95
CA PHE A 95 -1.72 5.22 -10.93
C PHE A 95 -2.08 4.63 -12.31
N GLN A 96 -2.65 3.43 -12.36
CA GLN A 96 -3.01 2.79 -13.62
C GLN A 96 -4.12 3.54 -14.38
N ASN A 97 -5.10 4.12 -13.67
CA ASN A 97 -6.20 4.86 -14.30
C ASN A 97 -5.84 6.32 -14.61
N SER A 98 -4.80 6.86 -13.99
CA SER A 98 -4.31 8.22 -14.26
C SER A 98 -3.64 8.36 -15.63
N GLY A 99 -3.35 7.25 -16.31
CA GLY A 99 -2.76 7.21 -17.65
C GLY A 99 -3.72 7.50 -18.80
N ASP A 100 -4.96 7.90 -18.53
CA ASP A 100 -5.99 8.14 -19.55
C ASP A 100 -5.89 9.51 -20.25
N ASP A 101 -4.66 9.87 -20.63
CA ASP A 101 -4.38 10.72 -21.80
C ASP A 101 -3.81 9.82 -22.91
N ARG A 102 -4.67 8.94 -23.43
CA ARG A 102 -4.68 8.42 -24.81
C ARG A 102 -3.41 7.80 -25.45
N ASN A 103 -2.27 7.60 -24.80
CA ASN A 103 -1.04 7.16 -25.52
C ASN A 103 -0.03 6.34 -24.69
N MET A 104 -0.46 5.32 -23.93
CA MET A 104 0.49 4.34 -23.37
C MET A 104 0.04 2.88 -23.52
N ILE A 105 -0.48 2.54 -24.70
CA ILE A 105 -0.37 1.16 -25.19
C ILE A 105 0.83 1.15 -26.15
N ALA A 106 1.81 0.31 -25.83
CA ALA A 106 3.06 0.04 -26.54
C ALA A 106 4.28 0.94 -26.19
N GLY A 107 5.16 0.36 -25.37
CA GLY A 107 6.63 0.44 -25.46
C GLY A 107 7.27 1.81 -25.73
N SER A 108 7.77 2.44 -24.68
CA SER A 108 9.17 2.90 -24.61
C SER A 108 9.39 3.56 -23.25
N GLY A 109 10.13 2.87 -22.38
CA GLY A 109 10.61 3.45 -21.14
C GLY A 109 11.58 4.57 -21.46
N SER A 110 11.20 5.81 -21.17
CA SER A 110 12.19 6.84 -20.88
C SER A 110 12.54 6.72 -19.41
N GLU A 111 13.63 6.01 -19.15
CA GLU A 111 14.31 5.98 -17.87
C GLU A 111 14.90 7.37 -17.61
N SER A 112 14.17 8.18 -16.84
CA SER A 112 14.80 9.23 -16.05
C SER A 112 14.75 8.79 -14.59
N GLU A 113 15.81 8.06 -14.23
CA GLU A 113 16.25 7.90 -12.86
C GLU A 113 16.65 9.28 -12.33
N SER A 114 15.72 9.96 -11.65
CA SER A 114 16.11 10.95 -10.65
C SER A 114 15.97 10.31 -9.29
N GLU A 115 17.13 10.01 -8.70
CA GLU A 115 17.26 9.66 -7.30
C GLU A 115 16.56 10.72 -6.43
N SER A 116 15.77 10.26 -5.45
CA SER A 116 15.38 11.04 -4.29
C SER A 116 14.59 12.35 -4.55
N GLU A 117 13.50 12.30 -5.33
CA GLU A 117 12.46 13.33 -5.14
C GLU A 117 11.57 12.96 -3.95
N SER A 118 11.94 13.47 -2.78
CA SER A 118 11.16 13.24 -1.57
C SER A 118 9.78 13.89 -1.71
N GLU A 119 8.70 13.12 -1.48
CA GLU A 119 7.32 13.67 -1.39
C GLU A 119 7.13 14.68 -0.23
N ALA A 120 8.17 14.88 0.60
CA ALA A 120 8.09 15.64 1.84
C ALA A 120 7.79 17.12 1.58
N ASP A 121 8.33 17.67 0.48
CA ASP A 121 8.22 19.10 0.14
C ASP A 121 7.02 19.43 -0.77
N LEU A 122 6.29 18.41 -1.26
CA LEU A 122 5.12 18.60 -2.11
C LEU A 122 3.88 18.97 -1.28
N ASN A 123 3.10 19.94 -1.74
CA ASN A 123 1.79 20.23 -1.15
C ASN A 123 0.80 19.06 -1.43
N PRO A 124 -0.33 18.95 -0.70
CA PRO A 124 -1.25 17.82 -0.85
C PRO A 124 -1.77 17.59 -2.28
N ALA A 125 -2.01 18.66 -3.04
CA ALA A 125 -2.50 18.58 -4.42
C ALA A 125 -1.39 18.13 -5.40
N GLN A 126 -0.18 18.65 -5.23
CA GLN A 126 1.01 18.21 -5.97
C GLN A 126 1.37 16.77 -5.66
N ARG A 127 1.24 16.34 -4.39
CA ARG A 127 1.46 14.96 -3.99
C ARG A 127 0.42 14.02 -4.60
N ALA A 128 -0.85 14.44 -4.67
CA ALA A 128 -1.89 13.69 -5.37
C ALA A 128 -1.60 13.60 -6.89
N ALA A 129 -1.20 14.70 -7.53
CA ALA A 129 -0.83 14.70 -8.95
C ALA A 129 0.44 13.86 -9.23
N TYR A 130 1.46 13.93 -8.37
CA TYR A 130 2.68 13.15 -8.47
C TYR A 130 2.41 11.65 -8.34
N ARG A 131 1.56 11.24 -7.38
CA ARG A 131 1.16 9.83 -7.19
C ARG A 131 0.28 9.30 -8.32
N ARG A 132 -0.52 10.17 -8.94
CA ARG A 132 -1.22 9.85 -10.18
C ARG A 132 -0.24 9.61 -11.33
N ALA A 133 0.82 10.41 -11.44
CA ALA A 133 1.82 10.27 -12.49
C ALA A 133 2.85 9.14 -12.26
N ARG A 134 3.10 8.75 -11.00
CA ARG A 134 4.09 7.75 -10.62
C ARG A 134 3.60 6.91 -9.45
N PHE A 135 3.65 5.59 -9.61
CA PHE A 135 3.41 4.67 -8.50
C PHE A 135 4.46 4.84 -7.40
N CYS A 136 4.03 5.14 -6.18
CA CYS A 136 4.89 5.47 -5.04
C CYS A 136 5.79 4.31 -4.56
N PHE A 137 5.53 3.08 -4.99
CA PHE A 137 6.33 1.89 -4.69
C PHE A 137 6.93 1.25 -5.96
N ASN A 138 7.12 2.02 -7.04
CA ASN A 138 7.64 1.50 -8.31
C ASN A 138 9.03 0.86 -8.16
N SER A 139 9.88 1.43 -7.29
CA SER A 139 11.22 0.86 -7.04
C SER A 139 11.15 -0.53 -6.42
N GLU A 140 10.21 -0.73 -5.48
CA GLU A 140 9.94 -2.01 -4.84
C GLU A 140 9.28 -2.99 -5.80
N LEU A 141 8.36 -2.52 -6.65
CA LEU A 141 7.72 -3.30 -7.70
C LEU A 141 8.74 -3.91 -8.66
N LYS A 142 9.78 -3.14 -9.04
CA LYS A 142 10.87 -3.62 -9.90
C LYS A 142 11.81 -4.59 -9.16
N LYS A 143 12.10 -4.31 -7.88
CA LYS A 143 13.14 -5.01 -7.11
C LYS A 143 12.68 -6.31 -6.47
N PHE A 144 11.43 -6.40 -6.01
CA PHE A 144 10.92 -7.54 -5.25
C PHE A 144 9.85 -8.28 -6.06
N GLU A 145 10.25 -9.38 -6.70
CA GLU A 145 9.35 -10.17 -7.56
C GLU A 145 8.13 -10.73 -6.80
N VAL A 146 8.32 -11.16 -5.55
CA VAL A 146 7.23 -11.66 -4.70
C VAL A 146 6.21 -10.55 -4.44
N TYR A 147 6.66 -9.33 -4.14
CA TYR A 147 5.78 -8.18 -3.96
C TYR A 147 5.04 -7.84 -5.25
N ARG A 148 5.74 -7.81 -6.38
CA ARG A 148 5.14 -7.58 -7.70
C ARG A 148 4.03 -8.59 -8.00
N THR A 149 4.31 -9.87 -7.83
CA THR A 149 3.35 -10.94 -8.12
C THR A 149 2.11 -10.80 -7.24
N GLN A 150 2.28 -10.68 -5.92
CA GLN A 150 1.17 -10.52 -4.99
C GLN A 150 0.34 -9.26 -5.27
N LEU A 151 0.99 -8.14 -5.61
CA LEU A 151 0.29 -6.91 -5.93
C LEU A 151 -0.51 -7.02 -7.23
N LEU A 152 0.05 -7.65 -8.27
CA LEU A 152 -0.65 -7.85 -9.54
C LEU A 152 -1.83 -8.82 -9.38
N ASP A 153 -1.66 -9.91 -8.63
CA ASP A 153 -2.72 -10.88 -8.38
C ASP A 153 -3.89 -10.24 -7.62
N GLU A 154 -3.59 -9.51 -6.54
CA GLU A 154 -4.59 -8.80 -5.74
C GLU A 154 -5.26 -7.67 -6.56
N PHE A 155 -4.49 -6.96 -7.39
CA PHE A 155 -5.05 -5.94 -8.28
C PHE A 155 -5.96 -6.57 -9.34
N HIS A 156 -5.57 -7.69 -9.94
CA HIS A 156 -6.41 -8.43 -10.89
C HIS A 156 -7.72 -8.86 -10.23
N HIS A 157 -7.67 -9.35 -9.00
CA HIS A 157 -8.86 -9.72 -8.24
C HIS A 157 -9.82 -8.53 -8.07
N VAL A 158 -9.30 -7.38 -7.61
CA VAL A 158 -10.08 -6.15 -7.44
C VAL A 158 -10.60 -5.61 -8.77
N TRP A 159 -9.78 -5.63 -9.83
CA TRP A 159 -10.15 -5.12 -11.15
C TRP A 159 -11.27 -5.93 -11.80
N TRP A 160 -11.26 -7.25 -11.65
CA TRP A 160 -12.34 -8.10 -12.16
C TRP A 160 -13.62 -7.99 -11.34
N GLY A 161 -13.53 -7.55 -10.08
CA GLY A 161 -14.66 -7.19 -9.23
C GLY A 161 -15.21 -5.77 -9.46
N ARG A 162 -14.71 -5.02 -10.46
CA ARG A 162 -15.12 -3.63 -10.71
C ARG A 162 -16.59 -3.48 -11.08
N ILE A 163 -17.17 -2.34 -10.68
CA ILE A 163 -18.53 -1.95 -11.04
C ILE A 163 -18.46 -0.71 -11.95
N ASN A 164 -19.06 -0.80 -13.15
CA ASN A 164 -19.12 0.32 -14.08
C ASN A 164 -20.47 1.04 -13.94
N HIS A 165 -20.42 2.31 -13.58
CA HIS A 165 -21.58 3.19 -13.49
C HIS A 165 -21.65 4.08 -14.73
N ASN A 166 -22.71 3.93 -15.52
CA ASN A 166 -23.01 4.83 -16.62
C ASN A 166 -23.92 5.95 -16.12
N TYR A 167 -23.51 7.21 -16.30
CA TYR A 167 -24.33 8.37 -15.99
C TYR A 167 -24.44 9.29 -17.20
N LYS A 168 -25.64 9.85 -17.37
CA LYS A 168 -25.90 10.84 -18.42
C LYS A 168 -25.43 12.19 -17.90
N HIS A 169 -24.32 12.69 -18.43
CA HIS A 169 -23.86 14.04 -18.13
C HIS A 169 -24.63 15.08 -18.96
N SER A 170 -25.00 14.74 -20.20
CA SER A 170 -25.87 15.57 -21.03
C SER A 170 -26.72 14.70 -21.98
N ARG A 171 -27.65 15.33 -22.73
CA ARG A 171 -28.45 14.63 -23.77
C ARG A 171 -27.61 13.87 -24.81
N LYS A 172 -26.32 14.21 -24.98
CA LYS A 172 -25.41 13.61 -25.97
C LYS A 172 -24.17 12.95 -25.37
N HIS A 173 -23.91 13.10 -24.07
CA HIS A 173 -22.72 12.55 -23.42
C HIS A 173 -23.08 11.57 -22.31
N LEU A 174 -22.79 10.30 -22.57
CA LEU A 174 -22.73 9.24 -21.57
C LEU A 174 -21.31 9.22 -21.02
N CYS A 175 -21.17 9.33 -19.70
CA CYS A 175 -19.90 9.16 -19.02
C CYS A 175 -19.95 7.84 -18.23
N SER A 176 -18.84 7.12 -18.20
CA SER A 176 -18.65 5.95 -17.36
C SER A 176 -17.76 6.30 -16.17
N ARG A 177 -18.11 5.83 -14.98
CA ARG A 177 -17.24 5.81 -13.80
C ARG A 177 -17.02 4.36 -13.39
N THR A 178 -15.77 4.02 -13.07
CA THR A 178 -15.42 2.68 -12.58
C THR A 178 -15.23 2.76 -11.08
N SER A 179 -15.97 1.92 -10.34
CA SER A 179 -15.80 1.75 -8.90
C SER A 179 -15.06 0.44 -8.63
N LEU A 180 -14.08 0.50 -7.75
CA LEU A 180 -13.33 -0.65 -7.24
C LEU A 180 -13.59 -0.80 -5.73
N THR A 181 -13.41 -2.01 -5.20
CA THR A 181 -13.46 -2.26 -3.76
C THR A 181 -12.05 -2.27 -3.20
N ASP A 182 -11.79 -1.48 -2.17
CA ASP A 182 -10.50 -1.41 -1.50
C ASP A 182 -10.30 -2.63 -0.60
N PRO A 183 -9.34 -3.54 -0.86
CA PRO A 183 -9.17 -4.75 -0.07
C PRO A 183 -8.69 -4.45 1.37
N LEU A 184 -8.26 -3.22 1.65
CA LEU A 184 -7.90 -2.81 3.01
C LEU A 184 -9.12 -2.39 3.85
N THR A 185 -10.13 -1.75 3.26
CA THR A 185 -11.29 -1.19 4.00
C THR A 185 -12.62 -1.83 3.67
N ASP A 186 -12.69 -2.62 2.59
CA ASP A 186 -13.92 -3.11 1.96
C ASP A 186 -14.86 -1.99 1.47
N GLU A 187 -14.35 -0.75 1.38
CA GLU A 187 -15.08 0.41 0.89
C GLU A 187 -14.90 0.57 -0.63
N SER A 188 -15.94 1.03 -1.30
CA SER A 188 -15.87 1.39 -2.72
C SER A 188 -15.10 2.69 -2.92
N PHE A 189 -14.18 2.72 -3.89
CA PHE A 189 -13.53 3.94 -4.36
C PHE A 189 -13.64 4.06 -5.88
N GLU A 190 -13.87 5.27 -6.35
CA GLU A 190 -13.92 5.58 -7.77
C GLU A 190 -12.51 5.81 -8.30
N ILE A 191 -12.24 5.26 -9.48
CA ILE A 191 -11.04 5.55 -10.28
C ILE A 191 -11.41 6.24 -11.58
#